data_AF-X0YGU2-F1
#
_entry.id   AF-X0YGU2-F1
#
_cell.length_a   1.000
_cell.length_b   1.000
_cell.length_c   1.000
_cell.angle_alpha   90.00
_cell.angle_beta   90.00
_cell.angle_gamma   90.00
#
_symmetry.space_group_name_H-M   'P 1'
#
loop_
_entity.id
_entity.type
_entity.pdbx_description
1 polymer ?
#
loop_
_entity_poly.entity_id
_entity_poly.type
_entity_poly.pdbx_seq_one_letter_code
_entity_poly.pdbx_strand_id
1 'polypeptide(L)' 'MRILFIGDIVGKPGREAVEILLPKLKKKYKADLSIANAENVA' A
#
# COMPACT_ATOMS: atom_id res chain seq x y z
N MET A 1 15.14 -10.30 -0.45
CA MET A 1 13.84 -9.83 -0.98
C MET A 1 13.04 -9.22 0.15
N ARG A 2 12.57 -7.97 0.01
CA ARG A 2 11.81 -7.21 1.01
C ARG A 2 10.37 -7.03 0.53
N ILE A 3 9.42 -7.44 1.36
CA ILE A 3 7.99 -7.33 1.06
C ILE A 3 7.39 -6.23 1.93
N LEU A 4 6.63 -5.33 1.31
CA LEU A 4 5.81 -4.34 2.00
C LEU A 4 4.36 -4.82 2.02
N PHE A 5 3.85 -5.18 3.20
CA PHE A 5 2.46 -5.57 3.38
C PHE A 5 1.62 -4.36 3.84
N ILE A 6 0.50 -4.13 3.18
CA ILE A 6 -0.47 -3.08 3.48
C ILE A 6 -1.72 -3.78 3.97
N GLY A 7 -2.27 -3.33 5.11
CA GLY A 7 -3.56 -3.80 5.57
C GLY A 7 -4.70 -3.39 4.63
N ASP A 8 -5.93 -3.49 5.13
CA ASP A 8 -7.13 -3.17 4.37
C ASP A 8 -7.12 -1.75 3.79
N ILE A 9 -7.32 -1.69 2.47
CA ILE A 9 -7.58 -0.44 1.77
C ILE A 9 -9.10 -0.21 1.83
N VAL A 10 -9.52 0.83 2.56
CA VAL A 10 -10.94 1.13 2.78
C VAL A 10 -11.40 2.31 1.90
N GLY A 11 -12.27 2.03 0.94
CA GLY A 11 -12.96 2.99 0.09
C GLY A 11 -12.06 4.01 -0.63
N LYS A 12 -12.62 5.18 -0.92
CA LYS A 12 -11.88 6.30 -1.54
C LYS A 12 -10.70 6.80 -0.69
N PRO A 13 -10.83 7.05 0.62
CA PRO A 13 -9.72 7.57 1.42
C PRO A 13 -8.52 6.60 1.49
N GLY A 14 -8.78 5.29 1.58
CA GLY A 14 -7.73 4.28 1.56
C GLY A 14 -6.96 4.27 0.25
N ARG A 15 -7.67 4.37 -0.89
CA ARG A 15 -7.03 4.44 -2.21
C ARG A 15 -6.15 5.68 -2.36
N GLU A 16 -6.64 6.85 -1.96
CA GLU A 16 -5.88 8.10 -1.99
C GLU A 16 -4.62 8.03 -1.10
N ALA A 17 -4.75 7.45 0.10
CA ALA A 17 -3.61 7.23 0.99
C ALA A 17 -2.54 6.33 0.35
N VAL A 18 -2.95 5.23 -0.30
CA VAL A 18 -2.03 4.32 -0.99
C VAL A 18 -1.34 5.04 -2.16
N GLU A 19 -2.07 5.78 -2.97
CA GLU A 19 -1.51 6.54 -4.09
C GLU A 19 -0.42 7.54 -3.65
N ILE A 20 -0.66 8.24 -2.55
CA ILE A 20 0.26 9.27 -2.02
C ILE A 20 1.46 8.65 -1.27
N LEU A 21 1.23 7.60 -0.48
CA LEU A 21 2.23 7.09 0.47
C LEU A 21 3.05 5.92 -0.07
N LEU A 22 2.48 5.05 -0.90
CA LEU A 22 3.14 3.82 -1.35
C LEU A 22 4.48 4.09 -2.05
N PRO A 23 4.63 5.07 -2.97
CA PRO A 23 5.92 5.34 -3.60
C PRO A 23 7.00 5.74 -2.59
N LYS A 24 6.65 6.54 -1.58
CA LYS A 24 7.56 7.00 -0.53
C LYS A 24 7.98 5.83 0.37
N LEU A 25 7.04 4.97 0.76
CA LEU A 25 7.28 3.80 1.59
C LEU A 25 8.11 2.75 0.85
N LYS A 26 7.82 2.46 -0.43
CA LYS A 26 8.63 1.55 -1.26
C LYS A 26 10.08 2.01 -1.33
N LYS A 27 10.33 3.32 -1.55
CA LYS A 27 11.69 3.89 -1.57
C LYS A 27 12.37 3.81 -0.20
N LYS A 28 11.66 4.19 0.87
CA LYS A 28 12.19 4.19 2.25
C LYS A 28 12.64 2.80 2.70
N TYR A 29 11.82 1.78 2.45
CA TYR A 29 12.08 0.42 2.91
C TYR A 29 12.82 -0.44 1.87
N LYS A 30 13.03 0.08 0.65
CA LYS A 30 13.59 -0.65 -0.50
C LYS A 30 12.78 -1.93 -0.77
N ALA A 31 11.47 -1.80 -0.85
CA ALA A 31 10.57 -2.94 -1.06
C ALA A 31 10.66 -3.45 -2.51
N ASP A 32 10.89 -4.75 -2.66
CA ASP A 32 10.95 -5.44 -3.95
C ASP A 32 9.53 -5.82 -4.43
N LEU A 33 8.63 -6.11 -3.48
CA LEU A 33 7.23 -6.47 -3.70
C LEU A 33 6.34 -5.73 -2.70
N SER A 34 5.12 -5.37 -3.12
CA SER A 34 4.10 -4.81 -2.23
C SER A 34 2.81 -5.61 -2.38
N ILE A 35 2.17 -5.96 -1.26
CA ILE A 35 0.93 -6.73 -1.18
C ILE A 35 -0.04 -5.92 -0.32
N ALA A 36 -1.32 -5.86 -0.70
CA ALA A 36 -2.34 -5.13 0.04
C ALA A 36 -3.62 -5.96 0.16
N ASN A 37 -4.34 -5.82 1.28
CA ASN A 37 -5.71 -6.33 1.37
C ASN A 37 -6.69 -5.34 0.71
N ALA A 38 -7.46 -5.83 -0.26
CA ALA A 38 -8.41 -5.04 -1.04
C ALA A 38 -9.89 -5.33 -0.70
N GLU A 39 -10.17 -6.02 0.41
CA GLU A 39 -11.53 -6.44 0.83
C GLU A 39 -12.54 -5.28 0.89
N ASN A 40 -12.09 -4.10 1.33
CA ASN A 40 -12.95 -2.94 1.60
C ASN A 40 -12.79 -1.81 0.57
N VAL A 41 -12.29 -2.09 -0.64
CA VAL A 41 -11.88 -1.06 -1.62
C VAL A 41 -13.04 -0.36 -2.32
N ALA A 42 -14.21 -0.99 -2.37
CA ALA A 42 -15.39 -0.54 -3.12
C ALA A 42 -15.72 0.95 -2.90
#